data_AF-A0A5N5TC06-F1
#
_entry.id   AF-A0A5N5TC06-F1
#
_cell.length_a   1.000
_cell.length_b   1.000
_cell.length_c   1.000
_cell.angle_alpha   90.00
_cell.angle_beta   90.00
_cell.angle_gamma   90.00
#
_symmetry.space_group_name_H-M   'P 1'
#
loop_
_entity.id
_entity.type
_entity.pdbx_description
1 polymer ?
#
loop_
_entity_poly.entity_id
_entity_poly.type
_entity_poly.pdbx_seq_one_letter_code
_entity_poly.pdbx_strand_id
1 'polypeptide(L)'
;MGLAYDKDFDTLADDLPLQSNREDNIPTHLYAVVTRCLGGGGVACPPQYLDVQAFIFPQFLPTSNCMNDNLFWFFDFDSNIKFLLILLNSP
;
A
#
# COMPACT_ATOMS: atom_id res chain seq x y z
N MET A 1 -6.20 4.98 -2.00
CA MET A 1 -4.80 4.86 -2.48
C MET A 1 -4.01 6.04 -1.95
N GLY A 2 -2.72 5.86 -1.69
CA GLY A 2 -1.86 6.91 -1.14
C GLY A 2 -0.37 6.54 -1.18
N LEU A 3 0.44 7.37 -0.55
CA LEU A 3 1.89 7.26 -0.47
C LEU A 3 2.30 6.80 0.93
N ALA A 4 3.37 6.01 1.04
CA ALA A 4 4.00 5.66 2.30
C ALA A 4 5.52 5.85 2.24
N TYR A 5 6.09 6.16 3.39
CA TYR A 5 7.50 6.51 3.58
C TYR A 5 8.05 5.63 4.69
N ASP A 6 8.99 4.78 4.30
CA ASP A 6 9.73 3.82 5.13
C ASP A 6 11.09 3.68 4.45
N LYS A 7 12.03 4.57 4.81
CA LYS A 7 13.33 4.73 4.16
C LYS A 7 14.42 3.93 4.84
N ASP A 8 14.29 3.68 6.13
CA ASP A 8 15.18 2.82 6.87
C ASP A 8 14.78 1.34 6.79
N PHE A 9 13.65 1.04 6.13
CA PHE A 9 13.15 -0.30 5.84
C PHE A 9 12.82 -1.09 7.11
N ASP A 10 12.38 -0.40 8.16
CA ASP A 10 12.04 -0.99 9.45
C ASP A 10 10.58 -1.44 9.55
N THR A 11 9.80 -1.27 8.47
CA THR A 11 8.37 -1.56 8.34
C THR A 11 7.43 -0.63 9.09
N LEU A 12 7.96 0.47 9.65
CA LEU A 12 7.21 1.54 10.27
C LEU A 12 7.21 2.77 9.37
N ALA A 13 6.34 3.72 9.67
CA ALA A 13 6.34 4.99 8.96
C ALA A 13 7.49 5.87 9.47
N ASP A 14 8.26 6.47 8.56
CA ASP A 14 9.30 7.44 8.93
C ASP A 14 8.67 8.69 9.56
N ASP A 15 9.34 9.25 10.57
CA ASP A 15 8.93 10.52 11.16
C ASP A 15 9.13 11.70 10.16
N LEU A 16 8.16 12.63 10.15
CA LEU A 16 8.19 13.86 9.34
C LEU A 16 9.48 14.71 9.39
N PRO A 17 10.31 14.75 10.47
CA PRO A 17 11.57 15.50 10.48
C PRO A 17 12.63 14.93 9.53
N LEU A 18 12.57 13.63 9.19
CA LEU A 18 13.46 12.99 8.21
C LEU A 18 13.16 13.44 6.76
N GLN A 19 12.02 14.09 6.52
CA GLN A 19 11.54 14.58 5.22
C GLN A 19 11.95 16.03 4.87
N SER A 20 12.79 16.68 5.71
CA SER A 20 13.17 18.10 5.59
C SER A 20 14.01 18.44 4.34
N ASN A 21 14.75 17.48 3.79
CA ASN A 21 15.49 17.68 2.54
C ASN A 21 14.56 17.43 1.36
N ARG A 22 14.40 18.39 0.45
CA ARG A 22 13.46 18.29 -0.69
C ARG A 22 13.70 17.10 -1.63
N GLU A 23 14.91 16.53 -1.64
CA GLU A 23 15.24 15.31 -2.40
C GLU A 23 14.82 14.03 -1.68
N ASP A 24 14.49 14.12 -0.38
CA ASP A 24 14.12 13.00 0.47
C ASP A 24 12.60 12.73 0.54
N ASN A 25 11.79 13.45 -0.23
CA ASN A 25 10.32 13.27 -0.25
C ASN A 25 9.82 12.29 -1.32
N ILE A 26 10.68 11.40 -1.82
CA ILE A 26 10.24 10.32 -2.70
C ILE A 26 9.67 9.19 -1.83
N PRO A 27 8.40 8.81 -2.01
CA PRO A 27 7.80 7.74 -1.24
C PRO A 27 8.44 6.40 -1.59
N THR A 28 8.74 5.59 -0.58
CA THR A 28 9.30 4.25 -0.82
C THR A 28 8.24 3.27 -1.28
N HIS A 29 6.97 3.52 -0.91
CA HIS A 29 5.85 2.66 -1.29
C HIS A 29 4.63 3.46 -1.74
N LEU A 30 3.85 2.86 -2.62
CA LEU A 30 2.47 3.23 -2.91
C LEU A 30 1.56 2.21 -2.25
N TYR A 31 0.42 2.65 -1.71
CA TYR A 31 -0.57 1.71 -1.18
C TYR A 31 -1.92 1.89 -1.85
N ALA A 32 -2.64 0.78 -1.97
CA ALA A 32 -4.04 0.76 -2.37
C ALA A 32 -4.85 -0.05 -1.37
N VAL A 33 -6.05 0.42 -1.05
CA VAL A 33 -7.04 -0.34 -0.30
C VAL A 33 -8.26 -0.41 -1.19
N VAL A 34 -8.65 -1.63 -1.54
CA VAL A 34 -9.85 -1.93 -2.31
C VAL A 34 -10.87 -2.50 -1.36
N THR A 35 -12.01 -1.86 -1.29
CA THR A 35 -13.15 -2.32 -0.49
C THR A 35 -14.28 -2.72 -1.42
N ARG A 36 -14.92 -3.84 -1.11
CA ARG A 36 -16.14 -4.27 -1.79
C ARG A 36 -17.15 -4.80 -0.78
N CYS A 37 -18.41 -4.79 -1.17
CA CYS A 37 -19.46 -5.41 -0.36
C CYS A 37 -19.75 -6.82 -0.87
N LEU A 38 -19.64 -7.82 0.01
CA LEU A 38 -20.07 -9.18 -0.29
C LEU A 38 -21.60 -9.21 -0.41
N GLY A 39 -22.11 -9.88 -1.45
CA GLY A 39 -23.55 -10.04 -1.66
C GLY A 39 -24.22 -8.99 -2.54
N GLY A 40 -23.47 -8.12 -3.22
CA GLY A 40 -24.01 -7.23 -4.26
C GLY A 40 -25.02 -6.22 -3.73
N GLY A 41 -24.59 -5.35 -2.82
CA GLY A 41 -25.38 -4.24 -2.30
C GLY A 41 -24.74 -2.90 -2.66
N GLY A 42 -25.56 -1.87 -2.90
CA GLY A 42 -25.14 -0.52 -3.28
C GLY A 42 -24.39 0.24 -2.16
N VAL A 43 -24.53 1.56 -2.14
CA VAL A 43 -23.72 2.51 -1.33
C VAL A 43 -23.68 2.22 0.18
N ALA A 44 -24.59 1.41 0.72
CA ALA A 44 -24.62 1.02 2.13
C ALA A 44 -24.25 -0.46 2.31
N CYS A 45 -23.00 -0.72 2.71
CA CYS A 45 -22.52 -2.05 3.07
C CYS A 45 -22.38 -2.17 4.60
N PRO A 46 -23.09 -3.10 5.26
CA PRO A 46 -22.88 -3.36 6.68
C PRO A 46 -21.44 -3.83 6.93
N PRO A 47 -20.79 -3.45 8.05
CA PRO A 47 -19.38 -3.78 8.32
C PRO A 47 -19.05 -5.26 8.22
N GLN A 48 -19.98 -6.15 8.60
CA GLN A 48 -19.80 -7.59 8.55
C GLN A 48 -19.76 -8.17 7.12
N TYR A 49 -20.17 -7.40 6.10
CA TYR A 49 -20.12 -7.79 4.69
C TYR A 49 -19.05 -7.01 3.91
N LEU A 50 -18.26 -6.18 4.59
CA LEU A 50 -17.16 -5.46 3.98
C LEU A 50 -16.01 -6.44 3.76
N ASP A 51 -15.64 -6.65 2.51
CA ASP A 51 -14.43 -7.36 2.12
C ASP A 51 -13.38 -6.33 1.71
N VAL A 52 -12.20 -6.46 2.29
CA VAL A 52 -11.14 -5.46 2.19
C VAL A 52 -9.85 -6.13 1.80
N GLN A 53 -9.24 -5.62 0.74
CA GLN A 53 -7.92 -6.03 0.29
C GLN A 53 -6.99 -4.82 0.28
N ALA A 54 -5.78 -4.99 0.80
CA ALA A 54 -4.78 -3.95 0.80
C ALA A 54 -3.57 -4.40 -0.02
N PHE A 55 -2.90 -3.45 -0.66
CA PHE A 55 -1.73 -3.68 -1.48
C PHE A 55 -0.66 -2.65 -1.13
N ILE A 56 0.58 -3.09 -1.07
CA ILE A 56 1.75 -2.22 -0.86
C ILE A 56 2.72 -2.47 -1.99
N PHE A 57 2.83 -1.48 -2.87
CA PHE A 57 3.69 -1.52 -4.04
C PHE A 57 4.98 -0.77 -3.75
N PRO A 58 6.14 -1.42 -3.85
CA PRO A 58 7.41 -0.72 -3.76
C PRO A 58 7.58 0.23 -4.95
N GLN A 59 8.01 1.46 -4.70
CA GLN A 59 8.46 2.35 -5.76
C GLN A 59 9.89 1.99 -6.15
N PHE A 60 10.03 1.17 -7.18
CA PHE A 60 11.30 1.02 -7.88
C PHE A 60 11.30 1.86 -9.15
N LEU A 61 12.48 2.34 -9.54
CA LEU A 61 12.72 2.78 -10.92
C LEU A 61 12.33 1.62 -11.86
N PRO A 62 11.69 1.89 -13.01
CA PRO A 62 11.20 0.84 -13.91
C PRO A 62 12.37 -0.01 -14.40
N THR A 63 12.61 -1.13 -13.72
CA THR A 63 13.45 -2.22 -14.17
C THR A 63 12.61 -3.11 -15.07
N SER A 64 13.23 -3.73 -16.08
CA SER A 64 12.51 -4.73 -16.88
C SER A 64 12.05 -5.82 -15.92
N ASN A 65 10.75 -5.87 -15.63
CA ASN A 65 10.19 -6.98 -14.89
C ASN A 65 10.40 -8.20 -15.78
N CYS A 66 11.29 -9.11 -15.38
CA CYS A 66 11.58 -10.35 -16.10
C CYS A 66 10.39 -11.34 -16.10
N MET A 67 9.16 -10.80 -16.07
CA MET A 67 7.91 -11.53 -16.00
C MET A 67 7.30 -11.65 -17.39
N ASN A 68 6.78 -12.83 -17.71
CA ASN A 68 5.92 -13.04 -18.86
C ASN A 68 4.62 -12.25 -18.72
N ASP A 69 4.07 -11.80 -19.85
CA ASP A 69 2.85 -10.98 -19.97
C ASP A 69 1.58 -11.55 -19.30
N ASN A 70 1.62 -12.80 -18.82
CA ASN A 70 0.50 -13.52 -18.22
C ASN A 70 0.48 -13.50 -16.66
N LEU A 71 1.45 -12.86 -16.00
CA LEU A 71 1.50 -12.77 -14.54
C LEU A 71 0.91 -11.44 -14.05
N PHE A 72 -0.20 -11.53 -13.31
CA PHE A 72 -0.84 -10.39 -12.64
C PHE A 72 -0.01 -9.98 -11.42
N TRP A 73 1.01 -9.15 -11.65
CA TRP A 73 1.95 -8.63 -10.63
C TRP A 73 1.30 -8.03 -9.37
N PHE A 74 0.03 -7.61 -9.46
CA PHE A 74 -0.73 -7.06 -8.35
C PHE A 74 -0.91 -8.04 -7.18
N PHE A 75 -1.03 -9.34 -7.45
CA PHE A 75 -1.24 -10.33 -6.38
C PHE A 75 0.01 -10.60 -5.56
N ASP A 76 1.20 -10.37 -6.12
CA ASP A 76 2.46 -10.56 -5.39
C ASP A 76 2.68 -9.51 -4.30
N PHE A 77 1.91 -8.41 -4.35
CA PHE A 77 1.96 -7.30 -3.40
C PHE A 77 0.71 -7.22 -2.51
N ASP A 78 -0.06 -8.31 -2.44
CA ASP A 78 -1.16 -8.43 -1.50
C ASP A 78 -0.64 -8.30 -0.06
N SER A 79 -1.34 -7.49 0.73
CA SER A 79 -0.93 -7.16 2.09
C SER A 79 -2.12 -7.14 3.04
N ASN A 80 -1.84 -7.41 4.31
CA ASN A 80 -2.85 -7.29 5.35
C ASN A 80 -3.10 -5.82 5.68
N ILE A 81 -4.37 -5.42 5.80
CA ILE A 81 -4.70 -4.03 6.15
C ILE A 81 -4.09 -3.58 7.49
N LYS A 82 -3.87 -4.50 8.44
CA LYS A 82 -3.17 -4.18 9.69
C LYS A 82 -1.72 -3.80 9.47
N PHE A 83 -1.04 -4.44 8.51
CA PHE A 83 0.33 -4.12 8.17
C PHE A 83 0.41 -2.75 7.49
N LEU A 84 -0.53 -2.46 6.59
CA LEU A 84 -0.66 -1.12 6.02
C LEU A 84 -0.89 -0.06 7.10
N LEU A 85 -1.74 -0.33 8.10
CA LEU A 85 -1.97 0.62 9.20
C LEU A 85 -0.71 0.90 10.01
N ILE A 86 0.20 -0.07 10.16
CA ILE A 86 1.49 0.13 10.84
C ILE A 86 2.39 1.04 9.98
N LEU A 87 2.49 0.75 8.68
CA LEU A 87 3.27 1.54 7.72
C LEU A 87 2.74 2.98 7.51
N LEU A 88 1.53 3.28 7.98
CA LEU A 88 0.91 4.60 7.86
C LEU A 88 0.81 5.37 9.18
N ASN A 89 1.11 4.74 10.32
CA ASN A 89 1.04 5.38 11.63
C ASN A 89 2.36 5.19 12.36
N SER A 90 3.22 6.22 12.34
CA SER A 90 4.28 6.36 13.34
C SER A 90 3.62 6.68 14.70
N PRO A 91 4.10 6.14 15.84
CA PRO A 91 3.64 6.54 17.17
C PRO A 91 3.85 8.02 17.50
#